data_AF-A0AAV0UNF5-F1
#
_entry.id   AF-A0AAV0UNF5-F1
#
_cell.length_a   1.000
_cell.length_b   1.000
_cell.length_c   1.000
_cell.angle_alpha   90.00
_cell.angle_beta   90.00
_cell.angle_gamma   90.00
#
_symmetry.space_group_name_H-M   'P 1'
#
loop_
_entity.id
_entity.type
_entity.pdbx_description
1 polymer ?
#
loop_
_entity_poly.entity_id
_entity_poly.type
_entity_poly.pdbx_seq_one_letter_code
_entity_poly.pdbx_strand_id
1 'polypeptide(L)'
;MMVVLPLVDTTGTISKKRRRSIEPVESSKMLALSLGSMSTSPVRATLQLTSATDTVNKREDLLRRSLMGLSLQLKLKMILVEAWASDMNSLVMERNLFAIAKELALLKEMGVYDQHTCVRFLELARNRMTQLLEQTERYETLHMEAEQMWTMALIQAQEIISSPPSSPSNVSEFPLLSGFDASSRDISVLWRAMSIARDRGAQLWHENKPEQALPFLLAADSYMKRFTLKYQRLKVDHAMVDTLQKPVMQSKRRTSLRVSFAEKPQVMGVADAEVDRTPISPTKPSKLESLLLRTSREFPTPPF
;
A
#
# COMPACT_ATOMS: atom_id res chain seq x y z
N MET A 1 -8.68 2.73 -80.49
CA MET A 1 -9.82 3.62 -80.22
C MET A 1 -9.94 3.81 -78.71
N MET A 2 -9.96 5.07 -78.27
CA MET A 2 -10.15 5.51 -76.89
C MET A 2 -11.63 5.36 -76.45
N VAL A 3 -11.83 5.53 -75.13
CA VAL A 3 -13.04 5.97 -74.37
C VAL A 3 -13.60 4.87 -73.44
N VAL A 4 -13.83 5.03 -72.12
CA VAL A 4 -13.64 6.09 -71.08
C VAL A 4 -13.77 5.42 -69.68
N LEU A 5 -13.08 5.97 -68.67
CA LEU A 5 -13.10 5.68 -67.20
C LEU A 5 -14.32 6.34 -66.48
N PRO A 6 -14.70 6.06 -65.20
CA PRO A 6 -13.89 6.22 -63.96
C PRO A 6 -14.03 5.11 -62.88
N LEU A 7 -12.96 4.74 -62.15
CA LEU A 7 -12.50 5.21 -60.80
C LEU A 7 -13.59 5.10 -59.69
N VAL A 8 -13.44 4.37 -58.57
CA VAL A 8 -12.49 4.58 -57.45
C VAL A 8 -12.30 3.31 -56.58
N ASP A 9 -11.04 2.88 -56.46
CA ASP A 9 -10.18 2.47 -55.33
C ASP A 9 -10.63 1.66 -54.09
N THR A 10 -10.02 0.46 -54.01
CA THR A 10 -9.31 -0.24 -52.90
C THR A 10 -9.74 -0.10 -51.44
N THR A 11 -9.94 -1.25 -50.77
CA THR A 11 -9.14 -1.67 -49.61
C THR A 11 -9.22 -3.19 -49.39
N GLY A 12 -8.06 -3.86 -49.44
CA GLY A 12 -7.91 -5.29 -49.19
C GLY A 12 -7.76 -5.61 -47.70
N THR A 13 -8.44 -6.68 -47.30
CA THR A 13 -8.44 -7.28 -45.96
C THR A 13 -7.15 -8.07 -45.71
N ILE A 14 -6.29 -7.61 -44.79
CA ILE A 14 -5.20 -8.42 -44.23
C ILE A 14 -5.16 -8.25 -42.70
N SER A 15 -5.50 -9.33 -42.00
CA SER A 15 -5.40 -9.51 -40.55
C SER A 15 -3.93 -9.49 -40.10
N LYS A 16 -3.56 -8.54 -39.23
CA LYS A 16 -2.20 -8.43 -38.65
C LYS A 16 -2.19 -8.78 -37.16
N LYS A 17 -1.52 -9.90 -36.85
CA LYS A 17 -1.00 -10.30 -35.53
C LYS A 17 -0.38 -9.10 -34.79
N ARG A 18 -0.91 -8.80 -33.60
CA ARG A 18 -0.42 -7.75 -32.70
C ARG A 18 0.90 -8.17 -32.03
N ARG A 19 2.01 -7.77 -32.62
CA ARG A 19 3.37 -7.85 -32.07
C ARG A 19 3.47 -6.81 -30.94
N ARG A 20 3.53 -7.23 -29.67
CA ARG A 20 3.83 -6.32 -28.55
C ARG A 20 5.35 -6.12 -28.51
N SER A 21 5.82 -4.91 -28.84
CA SER A 21 7.20 -4.52 -28.62
C SER A 21 7.47 -4.41 -27.12
N ILE A 22 8.61 -4.94 -26.72
CA ILE A 22 9.16 -4.90 -25.36
C ILE A 22 9.98 -3.62 -25.30
N GLU A 23 9.54 -2.62 -24.54
CA GLU A 23 10.44 -1.60 -24.01
C GLU A 23 10.70 -1.88 -22.53
N PRO A 24 11.95 -1.72 -22.05
CA PRO A 24 12.30 -1.93 -20.67
C PRO A 24 11.82 -0.73 -19.83
N VAL A 25 10.82 -0.95 -18.97
CA VAL A 25 10.46 0.02 -17.93
C VAL A 25 11.62 0.08 -16.93
N GLU A 26 12.37 1.16 -16.99
CA GLU A 26 13.40 1.50 -16.01
C GLU A 26 12.79 1.50 -14.61
N SER A 27 13.37 0.65 -13.76
CA SER A 27 13.08 0.60 -12.34
C SER A 27 13.60 1.84 -11.63
N SER A 28 12.82 2.27 -10.64
CA SER A 28 13.28 2.99 -9.45
C SER A 28 13.78 4.42 -9.64
N LYS A 29 12.83 5.35 -9.67
CA LYS A 29 13.02 6.66 -9.01
C LYS A 29 12.05 6.73 -7.85
N MET A 30 12.58 6.56 -6.64
CA MET A 30 11.89 6.97 -5.42
C MET A 30 11.56 8.46 -5.59
N LEU A 31 10.27 8.79 -5.58
CA LEU A 31 9.80 10.16 -5.47
C LEU A 31 10.10 10.64 -4.04
N ALA A 32 11.34 11.07 -3.83
CA ALA A 32 11.70 11.91 -2.71
C ALA A 32 11.04 13.28 -2.94
N LEU A 33 10.04 13.60 -2.12
CA LEU A 33 9.52 14.96 -2.01
C LEU A 33 10.64 15.81 -1.39
N SER A 34 11.32 16.59 -2.24
CA SER A 34 12.30 17.59 -1.81
C SER A 34 11.53 18.85 -1.42
N LEU A 35 11.46 19.14 -0.12
CA LEU A 35 10.94 20.40 0.41
C LEU A 35 12.09 21.16 1.07
N GLY A 36 12.52 22.25 0.44
CA GLY A 36 13.24 23.36 1.08
C GLY A 36 14.76 23.29 1.08
N SER A 37 15.38 23.85 0.03
CA SER A 37 16.71 24.44 0.08
C SER A 37 16.54 25.96 0.18
N MET A 38 16.90 26.56 1.31
CA MET A 38 17.25 27.98 1.41
C MET A 38 18.45 28.15 2.37
N SER A 39 19.54 28.61 1.77
CA SER A 39 20.69 29.38 2.28
C SER A 39 20.66 29.84 3.75
N THR A 40 21.74 29.58 4.50
CA THR A 40 22.65 30.64 5.03
C THR A 40 23.93 30.04 5.64
N SER A 41 25.03 30.80 5.49
CA SER A 41 26.44 30.51 5.87
C SER A 41 26.70 30.34 7.37
N PRO A 42 27.91 29.86 7.78
CA PRO A 42 28.15 29.27 9.09
C PRO A 42 28.46 30.33 10.16
N VAL A 43 27.75 30.29 11.29
CA VAL A 43 28.14 31.00 12.50
C VAL A 43 28.47 29.98 13.60
N ARG A 44 29.77 29.95 13.87
CA ARG A 44 30.53 29.51 15.05
C ARG A 44 29.72 28.98 16.24
N ALA A 45 30.09 27.76 16.64
CA ALA A 45 29.58 27.03 17.79
C ALA A 45 29.74 27.80 19.12
N THR A 46 28.65 27.90 19.87
CA THR A 46 28.65 28.10 21.32
C THR A 46 27.88 26.93 21.93
N LEU A 47 28.57 26.12 22.73
CA LEU A 47 28.04 24.98 23.45
C LEU A 47 26.90 25.43 24.39
N GLN A 48 25.66 25.07 24.08
CA GLN A 48 24.58 25.03 25.07
C GLN A 48 24.17 23.57 25.31
N LEU A 49 24.33 23.18 26.56
CA LEU A 49 24.00 21.89 27.14
C LEU A 49 22.47 21.80 27.36
N THR A 50 21.70 21.82 26.27
CA THR A 50 20.22 21.67 26.27
C THR A 50 19.73 20.66 25.20
N SER A 51 20.65 20.03 24.46
CA SER A 51 20.37 19.36 23.19
C SER A 51 19.80 17.94 23.27
N ALA A 52 19.73 17.31 24.44
CA ALA A 52 19.29 15.92 24.55
C ALA A 52 17.74 15.76 24.45
N THR A 53 16.98 16.68 25.04
CA THR A 53 15.50 16.68 24.97
C THR A 53 15.01 17.15 23.62
N ASP A 54 15.63 18.18 23.04
CA ASP A 54 15.29 18.66 21.70
C ASP A 54 15.56 17.64 20.60
N THR A 55 16.61 16.83 20.74
CA THR A 55 16.91 15.78 19.75
C THR A 55 16.00 14.56 19.86
N VAL A 56 15.50 14.23 21.06
CA VAL A 56 14.51 13.16 21.26
C VAL A 56 13.15 13.60 20.70
N ASN A 57 12.68 14.81 21.04
CA ASN A 57 11.44 15.36 20.51
C ASN A 57 11.47 15.45 18.98
N LYS A 58 12.58 15.94 18.39
CA LYS A 58 12.76 15.97 16.92
C LYS A 58 12.73 14.58 16.28
N ARG A 59 13.28 13.56 16.93
CA ARG A 59 13.25 12.17 16.40
C ARG A 59 11.84 11.59 16.46
N GLU A 60 11.12 11.81 17.55
CA GLU A 60 9.74 11.36 17.71
C GLU A 60 8.81 12.05 16.70
N ASP A 61 8.99 13.35 16.47
CA ASP A 61 8.25 14.09 15.44
C ASP A 61 8.55 13.59 14.02
N LEU A 62 9.82 13.26 13.73
CA LEU A 62 10.20 12.66 12.45
C LEU A 62 9.58 11.27 12.28
N LEU A 63 9.54 10.45 13.34
CA LEU A 63 8.89 9.15 13.32
C LEU A 63 7.37 9.29 13.10
N ARG A 64 6.72 10.24 13.80
CA ARG A 64 5.29 10.54 13.60
C ARG A 64 5.00 10.96 12.16
N ARG A 65 5.76 11.92 11.61
CA ARG A 65 5.62 12.34 10.21
C ARG A 65 5.86 11.20 9.23
N SER A 66 6.85 10.34 9.50
CA SER A 66 7.14 9.16 8.69
C SER A 66 6.00 8.14 8.71
N LEU A 67 5.44 7.85 9.89
CA LEU A 67 4.29 6.94 10.04
C LEU A 67 3.03 7.50 9.37
N MET A 68 2.77 8.80 9.54
CA MET A 68 1.66 9.48 8.87
C MET A 68 1.78 9.40 7.35
N GLY A 69 2.97 9.64 6.80
CA GLY A 69 3.24 9.50 5.38
C GLY A 69 3.09 8.06 4.89
N LEU A 70 3.58 7.08 5.66
CA LEU A 70 3.44 5.66 5.35
C LEU A 70 1.97 5.22 5.36
N SER A 71 1.17 5.68 6.33
CA SER A 71 -0.27 5.37 6.39
C SER A 71 -1.00 5.88 5.15
N LEU A 72 -0.78 7.15 4.75
CA LEU A 72 -1.36 7.70 3.52
C LEU A 72 -0.92 6.92 2.27
N GLN A 73 0.36 6.56 2.18
CA GLN A 73 0.87 5.74 1.06
C GLN A 73 0.19 4.36 0.99
N LEU A 74 0.01 3.69 2.14
CA LEU A 74 -0.65 2.39 2.20
C LEU A 74 -2.14 2.51 1.85
N LYS A 75 -2.83 3.56 2.32
CA LYS A 75 -4.23 3.86 1.95
C LYS A 75 -4.36 4.07 0.44
N LEU A 76 -3.48 4.87 -0.18
CA LEU A 76 -3.48 5.06 -1.64
C LEU A 76 -3.22 3.75 -2.38
N LYS A 77 -2.19 2.99 -1.99
CA LYS A 77 -1.87 1.69 -2.62
C LYS A 77 -3.07 0.73 -2.53
N MET A 78 -3.74 0.69 -1.38
CA MET A 78 -4.92 -0.13 -1.19
C MET A 78 -6.09 0.31 -2.08
N ILE A 79 -6.34 1.61 -2.22
CA ILE A 79 -7.38 2.14 -3.14
C ILE A 79 -7.14 1.64 -4.56
N LEU A 80 -5.90 1.77 -5.04
CA LEU A 80 -5.53 1.35 -6.40
C LEU A 80 -5.63 -0.17 -6.57
N VAL A 81 -5.17 -0.96 -5.60
CA VAL A 81 -5.24 -2.43 -5.69
C VAL A 81 -6.68 -2.93 -5.66
N GLU A 82 -7.56 -2.33 -4.84
CA GLU A 82 -8.98 -2.68 -4.84
C GLU A 82 -9.65 -2.32 -6.17
N ALA A 83 -9.30 -1.18 -6.77
CA ALA A 83 -9.78 -0.80 -8.10
C ALA A 83 -9.40 -1.84 -9.17
N TRP A 84 -8.13 -2.28 -9.18
CA TRP A 84 -7.68 -3.37 -10.07
C TRP A 84 -8.38 -4.70 -9.77
N ALA A 85 -8.59 -5.03 -8.49
CA ALA A 85 -9.23 -6.29 -8.10
C ALA A 85 -10.73 -6.33 -8.44
N SER A 86 -11.38 -5.16 -8.54
CA SER A 86 -12.77 -5.02 -8.97
C SER A 86 -12.93 -4.71 -10.45
N ASP A 87 -11.86 -4.89 -11.25
CA ASP A 87 -11.86 -4.61 -12.68
C ASP A 87 -12.36 -3.17 -12.99
N MET A 88 -11.86 -2.20 -12.22
CA MET A 88 -12.17 -0.77 -12.30
C MET A 88 -13.66 -0.43 -12.17
N ASN A 89 -14.44 -1.25 -11.47
CA ASN A 89 -15.82 -0.93 -11.14
C ASN A 89 -15.93 0.39 -10.35
N SER A 90 -16.54 1.42 -10.95
CA SER A 90 -16.68 2.76 -10.36
C SER A 90 -17.36 2.76 -8.99
N LEU A 91 -18.42 1.96 -8.79
CA LEU A 91 -19.12 1.86 -7.51
C LEU A 91 -18.22 1.29 -6.40
N VAL A 92 -17.41 0.29 -6.72
CA VAL A 92 -16.46 -0.30 -5.76
C VAL A 92 -15.35 0.71 -5.41
N MET A 93 -14.87 1.44 -6.41
CA MET A 93 -13.86 2.49 -6.26
C MET A 93 -14.37 3.63 -5.37
N GLU A 94 -15.57 4.17 -5.62
CA GLU A 94 -16.19 5.21 -4.82
C GLU A 94 -16.44 4.76 -3.38
N ARG A 95 -17.00 3.56 -3.20
CA ARG A 95 -17.24 3.00 -1.86
C ARG A 95 -15.93 2.87 -1.08
N ASN A 96 -14.87 2.41 -1.73
CA ASN A 96 -13.57 2.26 -1.08
C ASN A 96 -12.92 3.60 -0.74
N LEU A 97 -13.01 4.59 -1.65
CA LEU A 97 -12.53 5.94 -1.37
C LEU A 97 -13.33 6.59 -0.23
N PHE A 98 -14.65 6.41 -0.19
CA PHE A 98 -15.49 6.88 0.91
C PHE A 98 -15.15 6.21 2.25
N ALA A 99 -14.86 4.91 2.25
CA ALA A 99 -14.39 4.22 3.45
C ALA A 99 -13.08 4.83 3.99
N ILE A 100 -12.13 5.16 3.10
CA ILE A 100 -10.91 5.87 3.48
C ILE A 100 -11.19 7.29 3.97
N ALA A 101 -12.12 8.02 3.36
CA ALA A 101 -12.51 9.35 3.82
C ALA A 101 -13.03 9.32 5.26
N LYS A 102 -13.85 8.33 5.64
CA LYS A 102 -14.32 8.14 7.02
C LYS A 102 -13.20 7.88 8.01
N GLU A 103 -12.23 7.04 7.61
CA GLU A 103 -11.05 6.80 8.45
C GLU A 103 -10.22 8.08 8.65
N LEU A 104 -10.03 8.85 7.57
CA LEU A 104 -9.29 10.13 7.64
C LEU A 104 -10.02 11.16 8.50
N ALA A 105 -11.36 11.19 8.45
CA ALA A 105 -12.16 12.05 9.31
C ALA A 105 -11.99 11.69 10.79
N LEU A 106 -12.05 10.39 11.14
CA LEU A 106 -11.77 9.92 12.51
C LEU A 106 -10.34 10.28 12.95
N LEU A 107 -9.35 10.07 12.07
CA LEU A 107 -7.96 10.44 12.32
C LEU A 107 -7.76 11.95 12.51
N LYS A 108 -8.51 12.78 11.78
CA LYS A 108 -8.54 14.23 12.00
C LYS A 108 -9.12 14.59 13.35
N GLU A 109 -10.22 13.96 13.77
CA GLU A 109 -10.85 14.25 15.07
C GLU A 109 -9.95 13.86 16.25
N MET A 110 -9.06 12.87 16.06
CA MET A 110 -8.03 12.54 17.06
C MET A 110 -6.76 13.41 16.96
N GLY A 111 -6.76 14.44 16.10
CA GLY A 111 -5.63 15.34 15.92
C GLY A 111 -4.43 14.74 15.18
N VAL A 112 -4.61 13.62 14.47
CA VAL A 112 -3.54 12.98 13.69
C VAL A 112 -3.25 13.78 12.42
N TYR A 113 -4.29 14.18 11.69
CA TYR A 113 -4.18 14.89 10.42
C TYR A 113 -4.93 16.22 10.44
N ASP A 114 -4.39 17.20 9.74
CA ASP A 114 -5.12 18.43 9.43
C ASP A 114 -6.14 18.19 8.31
N GLN A 115 -7.25 18.94 8.34
CA GLN A 115 -8.29 18.88 7.31
C GLN A 115 -7.74 19.04 5.89
N HIS A 116 -6.87 20.03 5.67
CA HIS A 116 -6.25 20.27 4.36
C HIS A 116 -5.47 19.05 3.85
N THR A 117 -4.79 18.32 4.74
CA THR A 117 -4.05 17.11 4.38
C THR A 117 -5.01 15.98 3.95
N CYS A 118 -6.12 15.82 4.65
CA CYS A 118 -7.15 14.82 4.33
C CYS A 118 -7.82 15.11 2.97
N VAL A 119 -8.28 16.34 2.75
CA VAL A 119 -8.93 16.74 1.49
C VAL A 119 -7.97 16.59 0.31
N ARG A 120 -6.74 17.11 0.43
CA ARG A 120 -5.72 16.99 -0.63
C ARG A 120 -5.40 15.52 -0.96
N PHE A 121 -5.40 14.65 0.05
CA PHE A 121 -5.23 13.21 -0.18
C PHE A 121 -6.40 12.63 -0.98
N LEU A 122 -7.64 12.98 -0.61
CA LEU A 122 -8.84 12.51 -1.32
C LEU A 122 -8.88 12.99 -2.77
N GLU A 123 -8.52 14.24 -3.03
CA GLU A 123 -8.36 14.78 -4.39
C GLU A 123 -7.31 13.99 -5.18
N LEU A 124 -6.14 13.75 -4.59
CA LEU A 124 -5.08 12.98 -5.24
C LEU A 124 -5.55 11.56 -5.56
N ALA A 125 -6.20 10.89 -4.61
CA ALA A 125 -6.70 9.53 -4.80
C ALA A 125 -7.81 9.48 -5.86
N ARG A 126 -8.73 10.45 -5.85
CA ARG A 126 -9.77 10.60 -6.88
C ARG A 126 -9.17 10.80 -8.26
N ASN A 127 -8.23 11.74 -8.41
CA ASN A 127 -7.56 11.99 -9.69
C ASN A 127 -6.87 10.74 -10.25
N ARG A 128 -6.22 9.95 -9.38
CA ARG A 128 -5.61 8.67 -9.78
C ARG A 128 -6.65 7.64 -10.22
N MET A 129 -7.80 7.60 -9.57
CA MET A 129 -8.89 6.71 -9.94
C MET A 129 -9.54 7.13 -11.26
N THR A 130 -9.76 8.43 -11.50
CA THR A 130 -10.23 8.94 -12.80
C THR A 130 -9.27 8.57 -13.92
N GLN A 131 -7.95 8.72 -13.70
CA GLN A 131 -6.92 8.26 -14.67
C GLN A 131 -6.99 6.75 -14.95
N LEU A 132 -7.40 5.93 -13.98
CA LEU A 132 -7.60 4.49 -14.20
C LEU A 132 -8.87 4.22 -15.00
N LEU A 133 -9.97 4.94 -14.73
CA LEU A 133 -11.23 4.83 -15.48
C LEU A 133 -11.07 5.26 -16.94
N GLU A 134 -10.26 6.28 -17.21
CA GLU A 134 -9.92 6.71 -18.59
C GLU A 134 -9.23 5.61 -19.41
N GLN A 135 -8.59 4.64 -18.76
CA GLN A 135 -7.98 3.48 -19.44
C GLN A 135 -9.00 2.39 -19.78
N THR A 136 -10.24 2.51 -19.31
CA THR A 136 -11.31 1.55 -19.55
C THR A 136 -12.21 2.03 -20.69
N GLU A 137 -12.72 1.08 -21.49
CA GLU A 137 -13.63 1.36 -22.60
C GLU A 137 -15.08 1.67 -22.12
N ARG A 138 -15.33 1.68 -20.81
CA ARG A 138 -16.68 1.76 -20.22
C ARG A 138 -17.20 3.18 -20.02
N TYR A 139 -16.34 4.19 -20.18
CA TYR A 139 -16.68 5.61 -19.97
C TYR A 139 -17.39 5.89 -18.63
N GLU A 140 -17.08 5.10 -17.60
CA GLU A 140 -17.61 5.30 -16.25
C GLU A 140 -16.89 6.49 -15.58
N THR A 141 -17.62 7.21 -14.72
CA THR A 141 -17.08 8.35 -13.97
C THR A 141 -17.35 8.18 -12.47
N LEU A 142 -16.54 8.88 -11.67
CA LEU A 142 -16.80 9.02 -10.24
C LEU A 142 -17.79 10.18 -10.05
N HIS A 143 -18.92 9.90 -9.44
CA HIS A 143 -20.01 10.82 -9.16
C HIS A 143 -19.69 11.78 -8.02
N MET A 144 -18.99 11.31 -6.98
CA MET A 144 -18.77 12.11 -5.78
C MET A 144 -17.43 12.86 -5.83
N GLU A 145 -17.50 14.17 -5.64
CA GLU A 145 -16.31 15.02 -5.52
C GLU A 145 -15.61 14.85 -4.16
N ALA A 146 -14.32 15.16 -4.10
CA ALA A 146 -13.51 14.98 -2.90
C ALA A 146 -14.03 15.80 -1.70
N GLU A 147 -14.44 17.04 -1.93
CA GLU A 147 -15.01 17.93 -0.90
C GLU A 147 -16.36 17.44 -0.38
N GLN A 148 -17.22 16.94 -1.26
CA GLN A 148 -18.51 16.37 -0.89
C GLN A 148 -18.31 15.11 -0.04
N MET A 149 -17.41 14.24 -0.49
CA MET A 149 -16.99 13.04 0.22
C MET A 149 -16.45 13.35 1.60
N TRP A 150 -15.57 14.36 1.71
CA TRP A 150 -15.01 14.81 2.98
C TRP A 150 -16.10 15.31 3.93
N THR A 151 -17.01 16.16 3.44
CA THR A 151 -18.10 16.72 4.25
C THR A 151 -18.97 15.62 4.84
N MET A 152 -19.40 14.66 4.00
CA MET A 152 -20.20 13.52 4.47
C MET A 152 -19.44 12.63 5.46
N ALA A 153 -18.17 12.35 5.20
CA ALA A 153 -17.33 11.55 6.09
C ALA A 153 -17.11 12.24 7.45
N LEU A 154 -16.93 13.56 7.45
CA LEU A 154 -16.72 14.35 8.66
C LEU A 154 -17.98 14.37 9.54
N ILE A 155 -19.16 14.57 8.94
CA ILE A 155 -20.44 14.50 9.66
C ILE A 155 -20.60 13.13 10.33
N GLN A 156 -20.39 12.04 9.58
CA GLN A 156 -20.50 10.68 10.13
C GLN A 156 -19.48 10.41 11.25
N ALA A 157 -18.24 10.90 11.11
CA ALA A 157 -17.23 10.77 12.15
C ALA A 157 -17.62 11.51 13.44
N GLN A 158 -18.18 12.72 13.31
CA GLN A 158 -18.64 13.51 14.46
C GLN A 158 -19.85 12.89 15.16
N GLU A 159 -20.77 12.27 14.42
CA GLU A 159 -21.91 11.51 14.97
C GLU A 159 -21.43 10.30 15.79
N ILE A 160 -20.43 9.57 15.30
CA ILE A 160 -19.83 8.42 16.01
C ILE A 160 -19.18 8.85 17.32
N ILE A 161 -18.55 10.03 17.35
CA ILE A 161 -17.88 10.56 18.56
C ILE A 161 -18.90 11.16 19.55
N SER A 162 -19.95 11.79 19.05
CA SER A 162 -20.93 12.53 19.87
C SER A 162 -22.07 11.66 20.40
N SER A 163 -22.26 10.44 19.87
CA SER A 163 -23.32 9.54 20.32
C SER A 163 -22.94 8.84 21.63
N PRO A 164 -23.74 8.96 22.70
CA PRO A 164 -23.51 8.22 23.94
C PRO A 164 -23.68 6.71 23.70
N PRO A 165 -22.91 5.85 24.39
CA PRO A 165 -23.00 4.41 24.19
C PRO A 165 -24.43 3.92 24.52
N SER A 166 -25.07 3.28 23.55
CA SER A 166 -26.41 2.71 23.70
C SER A 166 -26.46 1.50 24.64
N SER A 167 -25.30 1.03 25.15
CA SER A 167 -25.20 -0.03 26.14
C SER A 167 -23.86 0.01 26.89
N PRO A 168 -23.82 -0.20 28.22
CA PRO A 168 -22.59 -0.20 29.03
C PRO A 168 -21.65 -1.39 28.75
N SER A 169 -22.04 -2.33 27.89
CA SER A 169 -21.19 -3.44 27.43
C SER A 169 -20.42 -3.13 26.13
N ASN A 170 -20.75 -2.03 25.44
CA ASN A 170 -20.08 -1.59 24.20
C ASN A 170 -19.15 -0.39 24.47
N VAL A 171 -18.44 -0.41 25.60
CA VAL A 171 -17.38 0.57 25.89
C VAL A 171 -16.18 0.23 25.03
N SER A 172 -16.30 0.46 23.73
CA SER A 172 -15.13 0.67 22.90
C SER A 172 -14.62 2.05 23.24
N GLU A 173 -13.65 2.11 24.14
CA GLU A 173 -12.94 3.34 24.59
C GLU A 173 -12.31 4.12 23.42
N PHE A 174 -12.39 3.59 22.19
CA PHE A 174 -11.80 4.14 21.00
C PHE A 174 -12.72 3.99 19.78
N PRO A 175 -13.17 5.08 19.13
CA PRO A 175 -14.01 5.02 17.91
C PRO A 175 -13.40 4.18 16.78
N LEU A 176 -12.06 4.12 16.69
CA LEU A 176 -11.36 3.28 15.72
C LEU A 176 -11.41 1.79 16.02
N LEU A 177 -11.78 1.32 17.23
CA LEU A 177 -11.86 -0.11 17.52
C LEU A 177 -12.96 -0.77 16.66
N SER A 178 -14.08 -0.07 16.46
CA SER A 178 -15.15 -0.54 15.55
C SER A 178 -14.66 -0.70 14.10
N GLY A 179 -13.82 0.24 13.64
CA GLY A 179 -13.15 0.18 12.34
C GLY A 179 -12.03 -0.87 12.27
N PHE A 180 -11.36 -1.11 13.39
CA PHE A 180 -10.34 -2.15 13.57
C PHE A 180 -10.97 -3.53 13.49
N ASP A 181 -12.07 -3.77 14.20
CA ASP A 181 -12.80 -5.04 14.21
C ASP A 181 -13.40 -5.34 12.83
N ALA A 182 -13.92 -4.32 12.14
CA ALA A 182 -14.36 -4.45 10.76
C ALA A 182 -13.19 -4.81 9.83
N SER A 183 -12.07 -4.10 9.94
CA SER A 183 -10.87 -4.37 9.14
C SER A 183 -10.27 -5.75 9.41
N SER A 184 -10.27 -6.20 10.67
CA SER A 184 -9.80 -7.53 11.09
C SER A 184 -10.67 -8.65 10.52
N ARG A 185 -12.00 -8.48 10.56
CA ARG A 185 -12.95 -9.41 9.91
C ARG A 185 -12.72 -9.48 8.41
N ASP A 186 -12.57 -8.34 7.73
CA ASP A 186 -12.28 -8.28 6.30
C ASP A 186 -10.96 -9.01 5.94
N ILE A 187 -9.91 -8.79 6.72
CA ILE A 187 -8.61 -9.48 6.57
C ILE A 187 -8.78 -10.98 6.73
N SER A 188 -9.56 -11.42 7.73
CA SER A 188 -9.84 -12.84 7.98
C SER A 188 -10.59 -13.50 6.83
N VAL A 189 -11.56 -12.79 6.24
CA VAL A 189 -12.30 -13.25 5.05
C VAL A 189 -11.36 -13.39 3.85
N LEU A 190 -10.48 -12.41 3.61
CA LEU A 190 -9.49 -12.48 2.53
C LEU A 190 -8.52 -13.64 2.71
N TRP A 191 -8.05 -13.87 3.94
CA TRP A 191 -7.18 -14.99 4.26
C TRP A 191 -7.84 -16.35 3.96
N ARG A 192 -9.11 -16.50 4.37
CA ARG A 192 -9.89 -17.71 4.10
C ARG A 192 -10.11 -17.91 2.59
N ALA A 193 -10.51 -16.87 1.88
CA ALA A 193 -10.69 -16.92 0.42
C ALA A 193 -9.39 -17.26 -0.32
N MET A 194 -8.27 -16.67 0.11
CA MET A 194 -6.93 -16.99 -0.40
C MET A 194 -6.60 -18.46 -0.21
N SER A 195 -6.78 -18.98 1.01
CA SER A 195 -6.45 -20.37 1.34
C SER A 195 -7.27 -21.36 0.50
N ILE A 196 -8.59 -21.13 0.40
CA ILE A 196 -9.48 -21.95 -0.43
C ILE A 196 -9.06 -21.92 -1.91
N ALA A 197 -8.81 -20.72 -2.46
CA ALA A 197 -8.40 -20.57 -3.86
C ALA A 197 -7.04 -21.23 -4.13
N ARG A 198 -6.07 -21.08 -3.21
CA ARG A 198 -4.76 -21.71 -3.29
C ARG A 198 -4.89 -23.24 -3.29
N ASP A 199 -5.62 -23.78 -2.31
CA ASP A 199 -5.73 -25.24 -2.12
C ASP A 199 -6.46 -25.88 -3.31
N ARG A 200 -7.52 -25.22 -3.81
CA ARG A 200 -8.23 -25.67 -5.01
C ARG A 200 -7.35 -25.58 -6.27
N GLY A 201 -6.61 -24.49 -6.42
CA GLY A 201 -5.66 -24.31 -7.52
C GLY A 201 -4.55 -25.37 -7.50
N ALA A 202 -4.00 -25.68 -6.33
CA ALA A 202 -3.00 -26.71 -6.14
C ALA A 202 -3.54 -28.11 -6.48
N GLN A 203 -4.75 -28.45 -6.03
CA GLN A 203 -5.40 -29.72 -6.39
C GLN A 203 -5.54 -29.89 -7.91
N LEU A 204 -6.11 -28.89 -8.60
CA LEU A 204 -6.30 -28.93 -10.05
C LEU A 204 -4.96 -28.99 -10.81
N TRP A 205 -3.92 -28.36 -10.26
CA TRP A 205 -2.57 -28.43 -10.80
C TRP A 205 -2.02 -29.87 -10.71
N HIS A 206 -2.15 -30.51 -9.54
CA HIS A 206 -1.72 -31.90 -9.33
C HIS A 206 -2.54 -32.92 -10.14
N GLU A 207 -3.79 -32.59 -10.49
CA GLU A 207 -4.64 -33.37 -11.40
C GLU A 207 -4.28 -33.17 -12.90
N ASN A 208 -3.19 -32.46 -13.23
CA ASN A 208 -2.80 -32.10 -14.60
C ASN A 208 -3.87 -31.28 -15.36
N LYS A 209 -4.62 -30.42 -14.65
CA LYS A 209 -5.61 -29.50 -15.24
C LYS A 209 -5.15 -28.03 -15.09
N PRO A 210 -4.03 -27.63 -15.73
CA PRO A 210 -3.42 -26.31 -15.52
C PRO A 210 -4.32 -25.15 -15.95
N GLU A 211 -5.12 -25.32 -17.01
CA GLU A 211 -6.04 -24.27 -17.47
C GLU A 211 -7.17 -23.99 -16.47
N GLN A 212 -7.62 -25.03 -15.74
CA GLN A 212 -8.63 -24.89 -14.70
C GLN A 212 -8.01 -24.39 -13.39
N ALA A 213 -6.75 -24.73 -13.11
CA ALA A 213 -6.02 -24.26 -11.93
C ALA A 213 -5.70 -22.75 -11.99
N LEU A 214 -5.39 -22.24 -13.18
CA LEU A 214 -4.86 -20.88 -13.37
C LEU A 214 -5.75 -19.77 -12.79
N PRO A 215 -7.09 -19.74 -12.99
CA PRO A 215 -7.96 -18.73 -12.38
C PRO A 215 -7.91 -18.73 -10.85
N PHE A 216 -7.85 -19.90 -10.22
CA PHE A 216 -7.77 -20.03 -8.77
C PHE A 216 -6.44 -19.53 -8.22
N LEU A 217 -5.32 -19.84 -8.90
CA LEU A 217 -4.00 -19.36 -8.50
C LEU A 217 -3.87 -17.83 -8.66
N LEU A 218 -4.44 -17.26 -9.72
CA LEU A 218 -4.52 -15.81 -9.90
C LEU A 218 -5.40 -15.13 -8.84
N ALA A 219 -6.53 -15.73 -8.49
CA ALA A 219 -7.40 -15.25 -7.41
C ALA A 219 -6.66 -15.31 -6.06
N ALA A 220 -5.95 -16.39 -5.76
CA ALA A 220 -5.16 -16.53 -4.54
C ALA A 220 -4.07 -15.44 -4.43
N ASP A 221 -3.34 -15.14 -5.52
CA ASP A 221 -2.35 -14.05 -5.55
C ASP A 221 -3.01 -12.67 -5.36
N SER A 222 -4.18 -12.44 -5.96
CA SER A 222 -4.96 -11.22 -5.75
C SER A 222 -5.40 -11.06 -4.28
N TYR A 223 -5.94 -12.12 -3.67
CA TYR A 223 -6.32 -12.10 -2.26
C TYR A 223 -5.11 -11.91 -1.34
N MET A 224 -3.97 -12.54 -1.63
CA MET A 224 -2.74 -12.39 -0.86
C MET A 224 -2.22 -10.95 -0.88
N LYS A 225 -2.26 -10.28 -2.04
CA LYS A 225 -1.88 -8.86 -2.16
C LYS A 225 -2.78 -7.96 -1.34
N ARG A 226 -4.11 -8.16 -1.43
CA ARG A 226 -5.11 -7.40 -0.65
C ARG A 226 -4.95 -7.64 0.84
N PHE A 227 -4.76 -8.90 1.26
CA PHE A 227 -4.50 -9.30 2.63
C PHE A 227 -3.25 -8.59 3.18
N THR A 228 -2.12 -8.69 2.48
CA THR A 228 -0.85 -8.11 2.92
C THR A 228 -0.95 -6.61 3.10
N LEU A 229 -1.57 -5.90 2.14
CA LEU A 229 -1.74 -4.46 2.22
C LEU A 229 -2.68 -4.03 3.35
N LYS A 230 -3.84 -4.69 3.49
CA LYS A 230 -4.79 -4.38 4.58
C LYS A 230 -4.18 -4.68 5.95
N TYR A 231 -3.44 -5.77 6.10
CA TYR A 231 -2.75 -6.13 7.33
C TYR A 231 -1.63 -5.13 7.68
N GLN A 232 -0.80 -4.74 6.71
CA GLN A 232 0.22 -3.71 6.92
C GLN A 232 -0.40 -2.36 7.30
N ARG A 233 -1.48 -1.97 6.62
CA ARG A 233 -2.21 -0.74 6.92
C ARG A 233 -2.75 -0.75 8.35
N LEU A 234 -3.38 -1.85 8.77
CA LEU A 234 -3.92 -2.01 10.12
C LEU A 234 -2.82 -1.88 11.19
N LYS A 235 -1.67 -2.51 10.95
CA LYS A 235 -0.50 -2.40 11.84
C LYS A 235 0.04 -0.98 11.95
N VAL A 236 0.14 -0.27 10.82
CA VAL A 236 0.62 1.12 10.80
C VAL A 236 -0.38 2.04 11.48
N ASP A 237 -1.67 1.87 11.22
CA ASP A 237 -2.74 2.65 11.86
C ASP A 237 -2.74 2.41 13.39
N HIS A 238 -2.57 1.17 13.86
CA HIS A 238 -2.43 0.85 15.28
C HIS A 238 -1.17 1.48 15.90
N ALA A 239 -0.01 1.35 15.23
CA ALA A 239 1.23 1.96 15.72
C ALA A 239 1.13 3.49 15.79
N MET A 240 0.42 4.11 14.84
CA MET A 240 0.17 5.55 14.83
C MET A 240 -0.67 5.98 16.04
N VAL A 241 -1.75 5.26 16.34
CA VAL A 241 -2.57 5.48 17.55
C VAL A 241 -1.73 5.32 18.82
N ASP A 242 -0.96 4.23 18.94
CA ASP A 242 -0.11 3.98 20.11
C ASP A 242 0.91 5.10 20.35
N THR A 243 1.47 5.67 19.28
CA THR A 243 2.43 6.79 19.39
C THR A 243 1.81 8.12 19.78
N LEU A 244 0.49 8.25 19.65
CA LEU A 244 -0.26 9.45 20.01
C LEU A 244 -0.85 9.35 21.42
N GLN A 245 -1.22 8.14 21.86
CA GLN A 245 -1.75 7.90 23.21
C GLN A 245 -0.68 7.85 24.30
N LYS A 246 0.57 7.50 23.97
CA LYS A 246 1.64 7.47 24.99
C LYS A 246 1.95 8.90 25.45
N PRO A 247 1.75 9.25 26.73
CA PRO A 247 2.34 10.47 27.27
C PRO A 247 3.85 10.39 27.05
N VAL A 248 4.49 11.54 26.84
CA VAL A 248 5.96 11.67 26.73
C VAL A 248 6.57 11.24 28.06
N MET A 249 6.60 9.92 28.32
CA MET A 249 7.28 9.34 29.45
C MET A 249 8.75 9.55 29.17
N GLN A 250 9.35 10.44 29.98
CA GLN A 250 10.77 10.71 30.05
C GLN A 250 11.55 9.42 29.77
N SER A 251 12.08 9.34 28.55
CA SER A 251 12.80 8.19 28.05
C SER A 251 13.84 7.78 29.09
N LYS A 252 13.63 6.61 29.73
CA LYS A 252 14.67 5.95 30.52
C LYS A 252 15.88 5.87 29.61
N ARG A 253 16.93 6.62 29.94
CA ARG A 253 18.20 6.75 29.21
C ARG A 253 18.51 5.47 28.47
N ARG A 254 18.12 5.38 27.20
CA ARG A 254 18.66 4.38 26.29
C ARG A 254 20.08 4.83 26.06
N THR A 255 21.00 4.19 26.77
CA THR A 255 22.43 4.23 26.46
C THR A 255 22.54 4.00 24.95
N SER A 256 22.98 5.03 24.23
CA SER A 256 23.32 4.88 22.83
C SER A 256 24.43 3.84 22.77
N LEU A 257 24.09 2.61 22.41
CA LEU A 257 25.08 1.60 22.06
C LEU A 257 25.77 2.13 20.81
N ARG A 258 26.87 2.82 21.04
CA ARG A 258 27.79 3.29 20.02
C ARG A 258 28.40 2.02 19.45
N VAL A 259 28.06 1.70 18.20
CA VAL A 259 28.68 0.59 17.49
C VAL A 259 30.16 0.93 17.35
N SER A 260 31.02 0.22 18.08
CA SER A 260 32.47 0.30 17.95
C SER A 260 32.93 -0.87 17.09
N PHE A 261 33.68 -0.59 16.02
CA PHE A 261 34.39 -1.62 15.28
C PHE A 261 35.61 -2.08 16.10
N ALA A 262 35.92 -3.37 16.03
CA ALA A 262 37.15 -3.89 16.60
C ALA A 262 38.35 -3.21 15.92
N GLU A 263 39.34 -2.80 16.70
CA GLU A 263 40.54 -2.10 16.21
C GLU A 263 41.37 -2.95 15.24
N LYS A 264 41.20 -4.29 15.28
CA LYS A 264 41.82 -5.23 14.35
C LYS A 264 40.77 -6.16 13.75
N PRO A 265 40.77 -6.37 12.42
CA PRO A 265 39.88 -7.34 11.80
C PRO A 265 40.25 -8.74 12.26
N GLN A 266 39.31 -9.46 12.88
CA GLN A 266 39.46 -10.88 13.18
C GLN A 266 38.97 -11.69 11.98
N VAL A 267 39.91 -12.30 11.24
CA VAL A 267 39.59 -13.20 10.14
C VAL A 267 39.24 -14.57 10.74
N MET A 268 37.95 -14.90 10.79
CA MET A 268 37.45 -16.14 11.40
C MET A 268 37.70 -17.40 10.56
N GLY A 269 38.20 -17.26 9.33
CA GLY A 269 38.54 -18.38 8.46
C GLY A 269 39.05 -17.93 7.10
N VAL A 270 39.90 -18.76 6.50
CA VAL A 270 40.26 -18.63 5.08
C VAL A 270 39.32 -19.54 4.31
N ALA A 271 38.73 -18.99 3.26
CA ALA A 271 37.69 -19.66 2.51
C ALA A 271 38.35 -20.74 1.62
N ASP A 272 37.89 -21.99 1.72
CA ASP A 272 38.45 -23.16 1.02
C ASP A 272 38.55 -22.95 -0.51
N ALA A 273 39.73 -23.19 -1.08
CA ALA A 273 40.04 -22.93 -2.48
C ALA A 273 39.35 -23.92 -3.43
N GLU A 274 38.95 -25.10 -2.94
CA GLU A 274 38.36 -26.18 -3.74
C GLU A 274 36.84 -26.07 -3.88
N VAL A 275 36.21 -25.10 -3.20
CA VAL A 275 34.77 -24.88 -3.29
C VAL A 275 34.47 -23.97 -4.48
N ASP A 276 33.77 -24.51 -5.48
CA ASP A 276 33.23 -23.73 -6.60
C ASP A 276 32.29 -22.64 -6.09
N ARG A 277 32.70 -21.38 -6.30
CA ARG A 277 31.95 -20.17 -5.98
C ARG A 277 31.58 -19.38 -7.23
N THR A 278 31.56 -20.03 -8.38
CA THR A 278 30.97 -19.43 -9.56
C THR A 278 29.58 -18.93 -9.19
N PRO A 279 29.24 -17.67 -9.53
CA PRO A 279 27.92 -17.14 -9.24
C PRO A 279 26.90 -18.09 -9.85
N ILE A 280 26.11 -18.75 -9.01
CA ILE A 280 24.90 -19.42 -9.47
C ILE A 280 24.18 -18.37 -10.29
N SER A 281 23.94 -18.67 -11.56
CA SER A 281 23.23 -17.78 -12.48
C SER A 281 21.79 -18.25 -12.49
N PRO A 282 20.97 -17.96 -11.45
CA PRO A 282 19.59 -18.38 -11.46
C PRO A 282 18.93 -17.70 -12.65
N THR A 283 18.42 -18.50 -13.57
CA THR A 283 17.48 -18.03 -14.57
C THR A 283 16.30 -17.38 -13.84
N LYS A 284 15.88 -16.20 -14.30
CA LYS A 284 14.70 -15.54 -13.72
C LYS A 284 13.53 -16.54 -13.77
N PRO A 285 12.90 -16.85 -12.64
CA PRO A 285 11.76 -17.75 -12.65
C PRO A 285 10.70 -17.19 -13.59
N SER A 286 10.12 -18.05 -14.40
CA SER A 286 8.98 -17.71 -15.24
C SER A 286 7.85 -17.12 -14.39
N LYS A 287 6.91 -16.43 -15.03
CA LYS A 287 5.75 -15.84 -14.34
C LYS A 287 4.97 -16.90 -13.55
N LEU A 288 4.93 -18.13 -14.07
CA LEU A 288 4.27 -19.27 -13.47
C LEU A 288 5.05 -19.84 -12.29
N GLU A 289 6.36 -20.05 -12.44
CA GLU A 289 7.24 -20.48 -11.33
C GLU A 289 7.25 -19.46 -10.20
N SER A 290 7.27 -18.17 -10.53
CA SER A 290 7.16 -17.08 -9.54
C SER A 290 5.82 -17.11 -8.80
N LEU A 291 4.73 -17.46 -9.50
CA LEU A 291 3.42 -17.60 -8.89
C LEU A 291 3.39 -18.80 -7.95
N LEU A 292 3.90 -19.95 -8.41
CA LEU A 292 3.97 -21.20 -7.63
C LEU A 292 4.83 -21.04 -6.38
N LEU A 293 6.01 -20.42 -6.49
CA LEU A 293 6.91 -20.13 -5.36
C LEU A 293 6.29 -19.19 -4.32
N ARG A 294 5.38 -18.31 -4.75
CA ARG A 294 4.64 -17.43 -3.83
C ARG A 294 3.50 -18.17 -3.14
N THR A 295 2.83 -19.07 -3.85
CA THR A 295 1.71 -19.86 -3.31
C THR A 295 2.17 -21.02 -2.44
N SER A 296 3.37 -21.57 -2.67
CA SER A 296 3.94 -22.69 -1.89
C SER A 296 4.57 -22.26 -0.57
N ARG A 297 4.72 -20.96 -0.32
CA ARG A 297 5.23 -20.46 0.95
C ARG A 297 4.15 -20.58 2.03
N GLU A 298 4.41 -21.39 3.05
CA GLU A 298 3.69 -21.30 4.32
C GLU A 298 4.04 -19.96 4.95
N PHE A 299 3.11 -19.00 4.85
CA PHE A 299 3.20 -17.74 5.57
C PHE A 299 2.84 -17.98 7.04
N PRO A 300 3.50 -17.30 7.99
CA PRO A 300 3.09 -17.37 9.38
C PRO A 300 1.62 -16.98 9.50
N THR A 301 0.80 -17.95 9.88
CA THR A 301 -0.63 -17.77 10.10
C THR A 301 -0.81 -16.78 11.24
N PRO A 302 -1.51 -15.65 11.04
CA PRO A 302 -1.83 -14.77 12.16
C PRO A 302 -2.68 -15.55 13.17
N PRO A 303 -2.39 -15.47 14.48
CA PRO A 303 -3.38 -15.85 15.49
C PRO A 303 -4.52 -14.85 15.39
N PHE A 304 -5.69 -15.31 14.93
CA PHE A 304 -6.94 -14.55 14.98
C PHE A 304 -7.69 -14.91 16.26
#